data_AF-A0A953QEX4-F1
#
_entry.id   AF-A0A953QEX4-F1
#
_cell.length_a   1.000
_cell.length_b   1.000
_cell.length_c   1.000
_cell.angle_alpha   90.00
_cell.angle_beta   90.00
_cell.angle_gamma   90.00
#
_symmetry.space_group_name_H-M   'P 1'
#
loop_
_entity.id
_entity.type
_entity.pdbx_description
1 polymer ?
#
loop_
_entity_poly.entity_id
_entity_poly.type
_entity_poly.pdbx_seq_one_letter_code
_entity_poly.pdbx_strand_id
1 'polypeptide(L)'
;MQRILAGEKVSALSQELGIHRKLLYEWKHRVATGGELSLRQRGRPRKVDTARSENPAVIARLEQTIAHQQLIIEFFRHALQRVETERREEIAIGATASSKPSRR
;
A
#
# COMPACT_ATOMS: atom_id res chain seq x y z
N MET A 1 -20.82 10.43 15.47
CA MET A 1 -21.93 11.19 16.12
C MET A 1 -23.29 10.54 15.96
N GLN A 2 -23.42 9.57 15.03
CA GLN A 2 -24.64 8.86 14.71
C GLN A 2 -25.41 8.31 15.93
N ARG A 3 -24.74 7.74 16.94
CA ARG A 3 -25.40 7.20 18.16
C ARG A 3 -26.07 8.26 19.03
N ILE A 4 -25.45 9.44 19.20
CA ILE A 4 -26.06 10.57 19.93
C ILE A 4 -27.22 11.17 19.13
N LEU A 5 -27.11 11.22 17.81
CA LEU A 5 -28.19 11.69 16.93
C LEU A 5 -29.36 10.71 16.85
N ALA A 6 -29.09 9.41 17.00
CA ALA A 6 -30.09 8.35 17.13
C ALA A 6 -30.85 8.37 18.47
N GLY A 7 -30.52 9.31 19.37
CA GLY A 7 -31.24 9.51 20.63
C GLY A 7 -30.67 8.74 21.82
N GLU A 8 -29.50 8.10 21.69
CA GLU A 8 -28.85 7.44 22.82
C GLU A 8 -28.45 8.46 23.90
N LYS A 9 -28.60 8.06 25.18
CA LYS A 9 -28.25 8.92 26.32
C LYS A 9 -26.73 9.15 26.36
N VAL A 10 -26.33 10.41 26.27
CA VAL A 10 -24.91 10.85 26.33
C VAL A 10 -24.20 10.35 27.59
N SER A 11 -24.94 10.15 28.69
CA SER A 11 -24.44 9.58 29.95
C SER A 11 -23.95 8.14 29.80
N ALA A 12 -24.71 7.31 29.10
CA ALA A 12 -24.38 5.91 28.87
C ALA A 12 -23.16 5.81 27.94
N LEU A 13 -23.16 6.61 26.86
CA LEU A 13 -22.04 6.70 25.93
C LEU A 13 -20.75 7.19 26.60
N SER A 14 -20.85 8.07 27.59
CA SER A 14 -19.68 8.52 28.35
C SER A 14 -19.05 7.41 29.19
N GLN A 15 -19.87 6.58 29.83
CA GLN A 15 -19.40 5.44 30.63
C GLN A 15 -18.87 4.32 29.74
N GLU A 16 -19.55 4.03 28.63
CA GLU A 16 -19.15 3.00 27.66
C GLU A 16 -17.82 3.36 26.98
N LEU A 17 -17.67 4.61 26.52
CA LEU A 17 -16.49 5.04 25.78
C LEU A 17 -15.36 5.57 26.68
N GLY A 18 -15.62 5.77 27.98
CA GLY A 18 -14.68 6.43 28.90
C GLY A 18 -14.41 7.90 28.56
N ILE A 19 -15.25 8.53 27.74
CA ILE A 19 -15.08 9.91 27.28
C ILE A 19 -15.91 10.84 28.16
N HIS A 20 -15.30 11.93 28.62
CA HIS A 20 -15.99 12.91 29.45
C HIS A 20 -17.18 13.55 28.71
N ARG A 21 -18.35 13.62 29.36
CA ARG A 21 -19.63 14.10 28.78
C ARG A 21 -19.52 15.47 28.10
N LYS A 22 -18.71 16.37 28.66
CA LYS A 22 -18.44 17.71 28.09
C LYS A 22 -17.93 17.64 26.64
N LEU A 23 -17.00 16.72 26.33
CA LEU A 23 -16.47 16.55 24.99
C LEU A 23 -17.54 16.05 24.02
N LEU A 24 -18.40 15.14 24.47
CA LEU A 24 -19.51 14.64 23.65
C LEU A 24 -20.50 15.75 23.30
N TYR A 25 -20.81 16.66 24.22
CA TYR A 25 -21.64 17.83 23.94
C TYR A 25 -20.96 18.82 23.00
N GLU A 26 -19.68 19.11 23.19
CA GLU A 26 -18.93 19.99 22.29
C GLU A 26 -18.87 19.43 20.86
N TRP A 27 -18.66 18.12 20.71
CA TRP A 27 -18.66 17.47 19.41
C TRP A 27 -20.04 17.46 18.77
N LYS A 28 -21.11 17.21 19.55
CA LYS A 28 -22.49 17.33 19.06
C LYS A 28 -22.75 18.75 18.53
N HIS A 29 -22.33 19.77 19.29
CA HIS A 29 -22.48 21.16 18.87
C HIS A 29 -21.69 21.46 17.59
N ARG A 30 -20.44 20.99 17.48
CA ARG A 30 -19.63 21.18 16.27
C ARG A 30 -20.27 20.53 15.03
N VAL A 31 -20.84 19.34 15.17
CA VAL A 31 -21.58 18.68 14.08
C VAL A 31 -22.87 19.41 13.73
N ALA A 32 -23.60 19.93 14.71
CA ALA A 32 -24.80 20.73 14.45
C ALA A 32 -24.48 22.04 13.70
N THR A 33 -23.33 22.68 13.99
CA THR A 33 -22.94 23.95 13.38
C THR A 33 -22.28 23.80 12.01
N GLY A 34 -21.57 22.71 11.73
CA GLY A 34 -20.81 22.58 10.48
C GLY A 34 -20.70 21.16 9.92
N GLY A 35 -21.63 20.27 10.28
CA GLY A 35 -21.69 18.90 9.80
C GLY A 35 -20.57 18.00 10.35
N GLU A 36 -20.58 16.73 9.95
CA GLU A 36 -19.64 15.72 10.48
C GLU A 36 -18.17 16.01 10.10
N LEU A 37 -17.95 16.77 9.02
CA LEU A 37 -16.63 17.26 8.62
C LEU A 37 -16.04 18.27 9.62
N SER A 38 -16.87 18.93 10.45
CA SER A 38 -16.40 19.87 11.48
C SER A 38 -15.85 19.19 12.74
N LEU A 39 -15.97 17.86 12.84
CA LEU A 39 -15.19 17.07 13.80
C LEU A 39 -13.72 16.90 13.37
N ARG A 40 -13.42 17.08 12.08
CA ARG A 40 -12.03 17.14 11.62
C ARG A 40 -11.40 18.39 12.22
N GLN A 41 -10.22 18.25 12.81
CA GLN A 41 -9.53 19.38 13.40
C GLN A 41 -9.31 20.48 12.35
N ARG A 42 -10.10 21.55 12.42
CA ARG A 42 -9.75 22.82 11.76
C ARG A 42 -8.77 23.56 12.67
N GLY A 43 -7.60 22.97 12.83
CA GLY A 43 -6.49 23.50 13.61
C GLY A 43 -5.20 23.32 12.82
N ARG A 44 -4.34 24.36 12.81
CA ARG A 44 -3.06 24.40 12.11
C ARG A 44 -2.33 23.06 12.27
N PRO A 45 -1.95 22.36 11.18
CA PRO A 45 -1.28 21.09 11.29
C PRO A 45 -0.01 21.28 12.14
N ARG A 46 0.13 20.44 13.17
CA ARG A 46 1.41 20.33 13.88
C ARG A 46 2.42 19.93 12.82
N LYS A 47 3.57 20.62 12.72
CA LYS A 47 4.61 20.43 11.69
C LYS A 47 5.05 18.96 11.46
N VAL A 48 4.67 18.05 12.35
CA VAL A 48 5.00 16.62 12.32
C VAL A 48 3.98 15.80 11.51
N ASP A 49 2.74 16.25 11.39
CA ASP A 49 1.66 15.48 10.73
C ASP A 49 1.55 15.77 9.22
N THR A 50 2.04 16.92 8.76
CA THR A 50 2.16 17.24 7.32
C THR A 50 3.26 16.45 6.61
N ALA A 51 4.12 15.74 7.34
CA ALA A 51 5.06 14.80 6.72
C ALA A 51 4.38 13.48 6.31
N ARG A 52 3.16 13.20 6.82
CA ARG A 52 2.43 11.97 6.52
C ARG A 52 1.33 12.15 5.47
N SER A 53 0.92 13.38 5.20
CA SER A 53 0.17 13.71 3.99
C SER A 53 1.12 13.69 2.81
N GLU A 54 1.31 12.51 2.24
CA GLU A 54 1.49 12.25 0.81
C GLU A 54 2.23 13.36 0.08
N ASN A 55 3.55 13.26 0.01
CA ASN A 55 4.32 14.10 -0.89
C ASN A 55 4.19 13.45 -2.29
N PRO A 56 3.27 13.91 -3.17
CA PRO A 56 2.94 13.20 -4.42
C PRO A 56 4.17 13.02 -5.31
N ALA A 57 5.16 13.91 -5.19
CA ALA A 57 6.45 13.79 -5.85
C ALA A 57 7.27 12.57 -5.39
N VAL A 58 7.19 12.20 -4.11
CA VAL A 58 7.86 11.01 -3.57
C VAL A 58 7.14 9.75 -4.04
N ILE A 59 5.80 9.77 -4.06
CA ILE A 59 4.99 8.64 -4.54
C ILE A 59 5.25 8.40 -6.04
N ALA A 60 5.16 9.43 -6.87
CA ALA A 60 5.44 9.33 -8.31
C ALA A 60 6.87 8.84 -8.60
N ARG A 61 7.85 9.28 -7.80
CA ARG A 61 9.24 8.81 -7.92
C ARG A 61 9.37 7.33 -7.56
N LEU A 62 8.69 6.87 -6.51
CA LEU A 62 8.69 5.46 -6.12
C LEU A 62 8.00 4.60 -7.18
N GLU A 63 6.85 5.03 -7.70
CA GLU A 63 6.14 4.36 -8.80
C GLU A 63 7.03 4.24 -10.05
N GLN A 64 7.71 5.31 -10.44
CA GLN A 64 8.65 5.29 -11.56
C GLN A 64 9.82 4.31 -11.31
N THR A 65 10.35 4.29 -10.09
CA THR A 65 11.45 3.38 -9.73
C THR A 65 11.01 1.93 -9.74
N ILE A 66 9.82 1.63 -9.22
CA ILE A 66 9.23 0.28 -9.23
C ILE A 66 8.98 -0.18 -10.66
N ALA A 67 8.38 0.65 -11.50
CA ALA A 67 8.14 0.33 -12.91
C ALA A 67 9.45 0.04 -13.66
N HIS A 68 10.49 0.85 -13.42
CA HIS A 68 11.82 0.64 -14.01
C HIS A 68 12.46 -0.67 -13.56
N GLN A 69 12.40 -0.98 -12.25
CA GLN A 69 12.91 -2.25 -11.72
C GLN A 69 12.17 -3.46 -12.28
N GLN A 70 10.85 -3.38 -12.44
CA GLN A 70 10.05 -4.45 -13.05
C GLN A 70 10.47 -4.74 -14.50
N LEU A 71 10.69 -3.70 -15.30
CA LEU A 71 11.18 -3.87 -16.68
C LEU A 71 12.54 -4.55 -16.73
N ILE A 72 13.46 -4.15 -15.85
CA ILE A 72 14.79 -4.77 -15.75
C ILE A 72 14.67 -6.26 -15.37
N ILE A 73 13.83 -6.58 -14.38
CA ILE A 73 13.62 -7.95 -13.93
C ILE A 73 13.05 -8.80 -15.06
N GLU A 74 12.04 -8.32 -15.78
CA GLU A 74 11.45 -9.08 -16.89
C GLU A 74 12.41 -9.22 -18.07
N PHE A 75 13.23 -8.20 -18.36
CA PHE A 75 14.32 -8.31 -19.32
C PHE A 75 15.31 -9.42 -18.94
N PHE A 76 15.79 -9.44 -17.70
CA PHE A 76 16.73 -10.47 -17.25
C PHE A 76 16.10 -11.86 -17.22
N ARG A 77 14.83 -11.97 -16.82
CA ARG A 77 14.08 -13.24 -16.87
C ARG A 77 14.08 -13.80 -18.30
N HIS A 78 13.74 -12.98 -19.28
CA HIS A 78 13.70 -13.40 -20.68
C HIS A 78 15.10 -13.72 -21.25
N ALA A 79 16.11 -12.91 -20.93
CA ALA A 79 17.48 -13.15 -21.37
C ALA A 79 18.02 -14.49 -20.82
N LEU A 80 17.80 -14.76 -19.54
CA LEU A 80 18.23 -16.01 -18.91
C LEU A 80 17.48 -17.22 -19.47
N GLN A 81 16.16 -17.11 -19.69
CA GLN A 81 15.38 -18.17 -20.33
C GLN A 81 15.93 -18.53 -21.71
N ARG A 82 16.31 -17.52 -22.51
CA ARG A 82 16.87 -17.74 -23.85
C ARG A 82 18.23 -18.44 -23.82
N VAL A 83 19.10 -18.05 -22.90
CA VAL A 83 20.40 -18.73 -22.70
C VAL A 83 20.19 -20.18 -22.26
N GLU A 84 19.22 -20.45 -21.39
CA GLU A 84 18.88 -21.81 -20.99
C GLU A 84 18.32 -22.65 -22.14
N THR A 85 17.49 -22.07 -23.02
CA THR A 85 16.97 -22.78 -24.20
C THR A 85 18.08 -23.08 -25.20
N GLU A 86 18.93 -22.09 -25.51
CA GLU A 86 20.07 -22.26 -26.41
C GLU A 86 21.04 -23.34 -25.88
N ARG A 87 21.33 -23.33 -24.57
CA ARG A 87 22.14 -24.38 -23.93
C ARG A 87 21.50 -25.76 -24.01
N ARG A 88 20.17 -25.87 -23.85
CA ARG A 88 19.45 -27.15 -23.98
C ARG A 88 19.47 -27.68 -25.42
N GLU A 89 19.36 -26.79 -26.41
CA GLU A 89 19.48 -27.13 -27.83
C GLU A 89 20.91 -27.58 -28.18
N GLU A 90 21.94 -26.88 -27.70
CA GLU A 90 23.34 -27.30 -27.87
C GLU A 90 23.61 -28.68 -27.26
N ILE A 91 23.07 -28.97 -26.07
CA ILE A 91 23.16 -30.30 -25.46
C ILE A 91 22.42 -31.35 -26.30
N ALA A 92 21.24 -31.03 -26.85
CA ALA A 92 20.47 -31.95 -27.69
C ALA A 92 21.18 -32.24 -29.04
N ILE A 93 21.82 -31.23 -29.65
CA ILE A 93 22.60 -31.36 -30.88
C ILE A 93 23.94 -32.09 -30.61
N GLY A 94 24.60 -31.80 -29.49
CA GLY A 94 25.79 -32.52 -29.05
C GLY A 94 25.51 -33.99 -28.68
N ALA A 95 24.31 -34.30 -28.19
CA ALA A 95 23.85 -35.67 -27.94
C ALA A 95 23.59 -36.45 -29.23
N THR A 96 23.08 -35.82 -30.30
CA THR A 96 22.93 -36.47 -31.62
C THR A 96 24.26 -36.60 -32.36
N ALA A 97 25.26 -35.77 -32.06
CA ALA A 97 26.64 -35.91 -32.56
C ALA A 97 27.52 -36.90 -31.76
N SER A 98 27.01 -37.47 -30.65
CA SER A 98 27.79 -38.39 -29.81
C SER A 98 27.90 -39.76 -30.46
N SER A 99 29.05 -39.96 -31.12
CA SER A 99 29.53 -41.22 -31.68
C SER A 99 29.44 -42.37 -30.67
N LYS A 100 28.92 -43.52 -31.13
CA LYS A 100 28.92 -44.80 -30.40
C LYS A 100 30.31 -45.06 -29.79
N PRO A 101 30.43 -45.34 -28.48
CA PRO A 101 31.71 -45.71 -27.91
C PRO A 101 32.17 -47.02 -28.53
N SER A 102 33.30 -46.96 -29.24
CA SER A 102 34.04 -48.12 -29.73
C SER A 102 34.50 -48.94 -28.53
N ARG A 103 34.00 -50.18 -28.42
CA ARG A 103 34.35 -51.12 -27.35
C ARG A 103 35.61 -51.89 -27.78
N ARG A 104 36.70 -51.72 -27.04
CA ARG A 104 37.89 -52.57 -27.10
C ARG A 104 37.61 -53.93 -26.48
#